data_AF-A0A0C3HED6-F1
#
_entry.id   AF-A0A0C3HED6-F1
#
_cell.length_a   1.000
_cell.length_b   1.000
_cell.length_c   1.000
_cell.angle_alpha   90.00
_cell.angle_beta   90.00
_cell.angle_gamma   90.00
#
_symmetry.space_group_name_H-M   'P 1'
#
loop_
_entity.id
_entity.type
_entity.pdbx_description
1 polymer ?
#
loop_
_entity_poly.entity_id
_entity_poly.type
_entity_poly.pdbx_seq_one_letter_code
_entity_poly.pdbx_strand_id
1 'polypeptide(L)'
;MYMYIFGGVYTDLDTECLRPTSAAFQAFDIPLVDAENPTSGSDGKHTSQFAVFGRMGTDKNFEHSIPNAWMAASPGHPFFLMPLTSARAEIAKSRSFPHRLWYDYPSAEQMTGPIALRNIINRYETHGLGREAAGLIANSPFAERSANAKQEMVLLPNHWVYPFNWNESEALRAICSVEQESFNAKSCQEELKVYSRGSISITYWSHTHRGKGVDEKNIEIVSHE
;
A
#
# COMPACT_ATOMS: atom_id res chain seq x y z
N MET A 1 7.81 -5.11 8.10
CA MET A 1 8.64 -4.55 9.19
C MET A 1 9.42 -3.30 8.77
N TYR A 2 9.88 -3.21 7.52
CA TYR A 2 10.57 -2.03 6.98
C TYR A 2 9.82 -0.71 7.25
N MET A 3 8.56 -0.61 6.82
CA MET A 3 7.74 0.60 7.02
C MET A 3 7.57 1.01 8.50
N TYR A 4 7.58 0.04 9.43
CA TYR A 4 7.51 0.35 10.86
C TYR A 4 8.82 0.95 11.37
N ILE A 5 9.97 0.43 10.92
CA ILE A 5 11.27 0.84 11.43
C ILE A 5 11.73 2.16 10.79
N PHE A 6 11.60 2.27 9.47
CA PHE A 6 12.20 3.35 8.69
C PHE A 6 11.18 4.34 8.14
N GLY A 7 9.89 4.01 8.13
CA GLY A 7 8.89 4.82 7.42
C GLY A 7 9.25 4.98 5.95
N GLY A 8 9.11 6.20 5.44
CA GLY A 8 9.44 6.56 4.06
C GLY A 8 8.34 6.18 3.08
N VAL A 9 8.73 5.91 1.83
CA VAL A 9 7.85 5.44 0.76
C VAL A 9 8.33 4.09 0.29
N TYR A 10 7.42 3.11 0.24
CA TYR A 10 7.59 1.83 -0.42
C TYR A 10 6.84 1.88 -1.75
N THR A 11 7.44 1.37 -2.82
CA THR A 11 6.80 1.20 -4.12
C THR A 11 7.37 -0.05 -4.82
N ASP A 12 6.53 -0.77 -5.55
CA ASP A 12 6.98 -1.86 -6.41
C ASP A 12 7.77 -1.30 -7.61
N LEU A 13 8.65 -2.13 -8.18
CA LEU A 13 9.60 -1.73 -9.22
C LEU A 13 8.94 -1.43 -10.57
N ASP A 14 7.75 -1.95 -10.82
CA ASP A 14 6.96 -1.74 -12.04
C ASP A 14 6.03 -0.52 -11.94
N THR A 15 6.35 0.42 -11.04
CA THR A 15 5.60 1.67 -10.87
C THR A 15 6.25 2.80 -11.65
N GLU A 16 5.53 3.32 -12.64
CA GLU A 16 5.92 4.53 -13.36
C GLU A 16 5.64 5.77 -12.51
N CYS A 17 6.66 6.59 -12.29
CA CYS A 17 6.58 7.80 -11.49
C CYS A 17 6.16 9.00 -12.37
N LEU A 18 4.92 9.47 -12.20
CA LEU A 18 4.38 10.58 -12.99
C LEU A 18 4.62 11.94 -12.34
N ARG A 19 4.64 11.99 -11.00
CA ARG A 19 4.89 13.21 -10.20
C ARG A 19 5.55 12.86 -8.87
N PRO A 20 6.22 13.83 -8.22
CA PRO A 20 6.72 13.63 -6.87
C PRO A 20 5.62 13.24 -5.89
N THR A 21 5.88 12.27 -5.02
CA THR A 21 4.97 11.88 -3.92
C THR A 21 4.61 13.05 -3.02
N SER A 22 5.49 14.05 -2.90
CA SER A 22 5.22 15.29 -2.16
C SER A 22 3.99 16.05 -2.67
N ALA A 23 3.59 15.88 -3.93
CA ALA A 23 2.35 16.46 -4.45
C ALA A 23 1.11 15.88 -3.76
N ALA A 24 1.09 14.56 -3.53
CA ALA A 24 0.03 13.93 -2.75
C ALA A 24 0.10 14.38 -1.29
N PHE A 25 1.29 14.45 -0.70
CA PHE A 25 1.40 14.83 0.71
C PHE A 25 0.92 16.25 0.96
N GLN A 26 1.24 17.20 0.08
CA GLN A 26 0.71 18.57 0.13
C GLN A 26 -0.81 18.61 -0.03
N ALA A 27 -1.38 17.82 -0.95
CA ALA A 27 -2.82 17.81 -1.20
C ALA A 27 -3.65 17.24 -0.04
N PHE A 28 -3.04 16.46 0.86
CA PHE A 28 -3.68 15.84 2.02
C PHE A 28 -3.10 16.31 3.36
N ASP A 29 -2.38 17.45 3.37
CA ASP A 29 -1.76 18.05 4.57
C ASP A 29 -0.85 17.07 5.35
N ILE A 30 -0.19 16.15 4.65
CA ILE A 30 0.75 15.19 5.23
C ILE A 30 2.12 15.89 5.36
N PRO A 31 2.72 15.95 6.56
CA PRO A 31 4.02 16.59 6.76
C PRO A 31 5.13 15.89 5.96
N LEU A 32 5.93 16.67 5.24
CA LEU A 32 7.20 16.20 4.70
C LEU A 32 8.23 16.17 5.83
N VAL A 33 8.85 15.02 6.06
CA VAL A 33 9.94 14.89 7.04
C VAL A 33 11.23 15.25 6.32
N ASP A 34 11.88 16.33 6.73
CA ASP A 34 13.20 16.70 6.21
C ASP A 34 14.22 15.63 6.57
N ALA A 35 14.82 15.00 5.55
CA ALA A 35 15.82 13.95 5.71
C ALA A 35 17.10 14.45 6.39
N GLU A 36 17.40 15.75 6.26
CA GLU A 36 18.60 16.37 6.83
C GLU A 36 18.43 16.77 8.31
N ASN A 37 17.19 16.98 8.77
CA ASN A 37 16.87 17.27 10.16
C ASN A 37 15.61 16.51 10.60
N PRO A 38 15.73 15.22 10.95
CA PRO A 38 14.59 14.41 11.40
C PRO A 38 13.95 14.94 12.71
N THR A 39 14.59 15.88 13.39
CA THR A 39 14.08 16.61 14.55
C THR A 39 13.39 17.94 14.21
N SER A 40 13.55 18.49 13.00
CA SER A 40 12.95 19.79 12.61
C SER A 40 11.47 19.70 12.22
N GLY A 41 10.92 18.49 12.05
CA GLY A 41 9.47 18.28 12.05
C GLY A 41 8.81 18.51 13.42
N SER A 42 9.61 18.76 14.47
CA SER A 42 9.19 19.18 15.80
C SER A 42 9.21 20.71 15.94
N ASP A 43 8.63 21.44 14.99
CA ASP A 43 7.79 22.55 15.47
C ASP A 43 6.71 21.87 16.30
N GLY A 44 6.64 22.15 17.61
CA GLY A 44 5.79 21.47 18.61
C GLY A 44 4.27 21.54 18.37
N LYS A 45 3.85 21.69 17.11
CA LYS A 45 2.52 21.86 16.57
C LYS A 45 2.02 20.63 15.78
N HIS A 46 2.91 19.77 15.28
CA HIS A 46 2.52 18.54 14.56
C HIS A 46 3.07 17.28 15.24
N THR A 47 2.37 16.82 16.28
CA THR A 47 2.63 15.52 16.88
C THR A 47 1.93 14.39 16.11
N SER A 48 1.70 14.49 14.81
CA SER A 48 1.04 13.40 14.06
C SER A 48 2.06 12.40 13.51
N GLN A 49 1.76 11.10 13.64
CA GLN A 49 2.36 10.03 12.85
C GLN A 49 1.37 9.66 11.75
N PHE A 50 1.86 9.33 10.55
CA PHE A 50 1.03 9.02 9.40
C PHE A 50 1.33 7.65 8.81
N ALA A 51 0.29 7.00 8.28
CA ALA A 51 0.38 5.88 7.35
C ALA A 51 -0.55 6.14 6.16
N VAL A 52 -0.02 6.02 4.95
CA VAL A 52 -0.68 6.42 3.70
C VAL A 52 -0.73 5.23 2.76
N PHE A 53 -1.91 4.99 2.19
CA PHE A 53 -2.18 3.88 1.28
C PHE A 53 -2.84 4.39 0.01
N GLY A 54 -2.55 3.75 -1.13
CA GLY A 54 -3.31 3.93 -2.36
C GLY A 54 -4.48 2.96 -2.42
N ARG A 55 -5.56 3.32 -3.15
CA ARG A 55 -6.64 2.38 -3.47
C ARG A 55 -6.85 2.27 -4.97
N MET A 56 -7.38 1.14 -5.42
CA MET A 56 -7.95 0.97 -6.75
C MET A 56 -9.44 1.21 -6.73
N GLY A 57 -9.94 1.91 -7.76
CA GLY A 57 -11.38 2.10 -7.98
C GLY A 57 -12.15 2.72 -6.80
N THR A 58 -13.47 2.77 -6.94
CA THR A 58 -14.38 3.28 -5.90
C THR A 58 -15.13 2.16 -5.18
N ASP A 59 -15.12 0.94 -5.72
CA ASP A 59 -15.74 -0.23 -5.11
C ASP A 59 -14.99 -0.65 -3.84
N LYS A 60 -15.65 -0.51 -2.69
CA LYS A 60 -15.11 -0.92 -1.38
C LYS A 60 -15.19 -2.43 -1.17
N ASN A 61 -16.02 -3.14 -1.92
CA ASN A 61 -16.23 -4.58 -1.78
C ASN A 61 -15.23 -5.39 -2.59
N PHE A 62 -14.58 -4.78 -3.58
CA PHE A 62 -13.50 -5.42 -4.30
C PHE A 62 -12.34 -5.77 -3.34
N GLU A 63 -12.06 -7.06 -3.19
CA GLU A 63 -11.12 -7.56 -2.17
C GLU A 63 -9.68 -7.05 -2.39
N HIS A 64 -9.31 -6.79 -3.65
CA HIS A 64 -8.00 -6.24 -4.02
C HIS A 64 -7.99 -4.71 -4.13
N SER A 65 -9.03 -4.01 -3.67
CA SER A 65 -9.15 -2.55 -3.79
C SER A 65 -8.06 -1.75 -3.09
N ILE A 66 -7.22 -2.36 -2.25
CA ILE A 66 -6.06 -1.70 -1.62
C ILE A 66 -4.81 -2.56 -1.86
N PRO A 67 -4.12 -2.35 -2.99
CA PRO A 67 -2.85 -3.01 -3.26
C PRO A 67 -1.79 -2.68 -2.21
N ASN A 68 -0.89 -3.63 -1.95
CA ASN A 68 0.28 -3.43 -1.10
C ASN A 68 1.54 -3.03 -1.91
N ALA A 69 1.36 -2.54 -3.13
CA ALA A 69 2.42 -2.16 -4.07
C ALA A 69 2.96 -0.74 -3.86
N TRP A 70 2.31 0.06 -3.01
CA TRP A 70 2.70 1.43 -2.70
C TRP A 70 2.18 1.81 -1.31
N MET A 71 3.05 2.32 -0.45
CA MET A 71 2.71 2.75 0.90
C MET A 71 3.65 3.87 1.32
N ALA A 72 3.18 4.80 2.16
CA ALA A 72 4.08 5.74 2.83
C ALA A 72 3.80 5.82 4.32
N ALA A 73 4.81 6.13 5.12
CA ALA A 73 4.64 6.22 6.57
C ALA A 73 5.70 7.05 7.27
N SER A 74 5.33 7.60 8.43
CA SER A 74 6.31 8.00 9.43
C SER A 74 6.90 6.77 10.13
N PRO A 75 8.18 6.78 10.53
CA PRO A 75 8.75 5.75 11.38
C PRO A 75 7.92 5.53 12.65
N GLY A 76 7.76 4.27 13.04
CA GLY A 76 7.05 3.86 14.25
C GLY A 76 5.54 3.87 14.15
N HIS A 77 4.93 4.09 12.98
CA HIS A 77 3.47 4.13 12.90
C HIS A 77 2.86 2.76 13.31
N PRO A 78 2.02 2.71 14.37
CA PRO A 78 1.45 1.50 14.98
C PRO A 78 0.80 0.52 14.02
N PHE A 79 0.15 1.05 12.97
CA PHE A 79 -0.56 0.26 11.97
C PHE A 79 0.28 -0.89 11.43
N PHE A 80 1.57 -0.68 11.15
CA PHE A 80 2.43 -1.68 10.50
C PHE A 80 2.77 -2.89 11.38
N LEU A 81 2.40 -2.86 12.67
CA LEU A 81 2.46 -4.03 13.53
C LEU A 81 1.21 -4.91 13.40
N MET A 82 0.08 -4.38 12.94
CA MET A 82 -1.15 -5.17 12.77
C MET A 82 -0.99 -6.27 11.69
N PRO A 83 -0.44 -6.01 10.48
CA PRO A 83 -0.14 -7.07 9.51
C PRO A 83 0.76 -8.17 10.07
N LEU A 84 1.80 -7.79 10.81
CA LEU A 84 2.70 -8.75 11.44
C LEU A 84 1.97 -9.64 12.45
N THR A 85 1.22 -9.04 13.37
CA THR A 85 0.45 -9.80 14.39
C THR A 85 -0.63 -10.67 13.76
N SER A 86 -1.31 -10.19 12.71
CA SER A 86 -2.32 -10.95 11.97
C SER A 86 -1.71 -12.19 11.31
N ALA A 87 -0.59 -12.04 10.60
CA ALA A 87 0.11 -13.17 9.98
C ALA A 87 0.63 -14.16 11.03
N ARG A 88 1.19 -13.67 12.15
CA ARG A 88 1.64 -14.52 13.27
C ARG A 88 0.50 -15.32 13.88
N ALA A 89 -0.65 -14.69 14.10
CA ALA A 89 -1.83 -15.35 14.63
C ALA A 89 -2.34 -16.45 13.67
N GLU A 90 -2.30 -16.20 12.37
CA GLU A 90 -2.68 -17.20 11.35
C GLU A 90 -1.72 -18.38 11.36
N ILE A 91 -0.41 -18.13 11.34
CA ILE A 91 0.63 -19.17 11.45
C ILE A 91 0.53 -19.95 12.78
N ALA A 92 0.10 -19.31 13.86
CA ALA A 92 -0.08 -20.02 15.14
C ALA A 92 -1.22 -21.04 15.10
N LYS A 93 -2.29 -20.80 14.31
CA LYS A 93 -3.41 -21.75 14.15
C LYS A 93 -2.94 -23.07 13.56
N SER A 94 -2.05 -23.02 12.56
CA SER A 94 -1.49 -24.21 11.91
C SER A 94 -0.63 -25.08 12.83
N ARG A 95 -0.10 -24.50 13.92
CA ARG A 95 0.72 -25.18 14.93
C ARG A 95 -0.09 -25.84 16.05
N SER A 96 -1.38 -25.55 16.17
CA SER A 96 -2.23 -26.15 17.19
C SER A 96 -2.64 -27.59 16.80
N PHE A 97 -2.45 -28.54 17.73
CA PHE A 97 -2.53 -29.99 17.49
C PHE A 97 -3.84 -30.48 16.83
N PRO A 98 -5.05 -29.94 17.14
CA PRO A 98 -6.27 -30.38 16.45
C PRO A 98 -6.45 -29.77 15.05
N HIS A 99 -5.81 -28.64 14.72
CA HIS A 99 -5.94 -27.99 13.42
C HIS A 99 -4.98 -28.54 12.36
N ARG A 100 -3.80 -29.04 12.76
CA ARG A 100 -2.72 -29.44 11.84
C ARG A 100 -3.14 -30.43 10.73
N LEU A 101 -4.11 -31.32 10.99
CA LEU A 101 -4.55 -32.35 10.04
C LEU A 101 -5.50 -31.83 8.94
N TRP A 102 -6.14 -30.67 9.14
CA TRP A 102 -7.18 -30.13 8.26
C TRP A 102 -7.01 -28.62 7.99
N TYR A 103 -5.86 -28.06 8.34
CA TYR A 103 -5.62 -26.63 8.22
C TYR A 103 -5.18 -26.28 6.79
N ASP A 104 -6.09 -25.65 6.07
CA ASP A 104 -5.80 -25.04 4.78
C ASP A 104 -5.18 -23.65 5.01
N TYR A 105 -3.99 -23.43 4.44
CA TYR A 105 -3.32 -22.14 4.59
C TYR A 105 -4.00 -21.11 3.70
N PRO A 106 -4.25 -19.89 4.21
CA PRO A 106 -4.71 -18.80 3.36
C PRO A 106 -3.72 -18.52 2.23
N SER A 107 -4.23 -18.03 1.10
CA SER A 107 -3.35 -17.61 0.00
C SER A 107 -2.40 -16.49 0.44
N ALA A 108 -1.32 -16.26 -0.31
CA ALA A 108 -0.40 -15.16 -0.04
C ALA A 108 -1.13 -13.80 0.00
N GLU A 109 -2.13 -13.61 -0.86
CA GLU A 109 -2.95 -12.39 -0.90
C GLU A 109 -3.82 -12.22 0.35
N GLN A 110 -4.35 -13.33 0.89
CA GLN A 110 -5.14 -13.36 2.11
C GLN A 110 -4.30 -13.28 3.39
N MET A 111 -3.04 -13.72 3.35
CA MET A 111 -2.15 -13.70 4.51
C MET A 111 -1.39 -12.38 4.64
N THR A 112 -0.84 -11.85 3.54
CA THR A 112 0.06 -10.69 3.55
C THR A 112 -0.10 -9.72 2.39
N GLY A 113 -0.90 -10.05 1.37
CA GLY A 113 -1.10 -9.21 0.18
C GLY A 113 -2.30 -8.26 0.27
N PRO A 114 -2.88 -7.85 -0.88
CA PRO A 114 -3.90 -6.81 -0.94
C PRO A 114 -5.16 -7.10 -0.10
N ILE A 115 -5.62 -8.35 -0.09
CA ILE A 115 -6.80 -8.76 0.68
C ILE A 115 -6.52 -8.61 2.18
N ALA A 116 -5.37 -9.08 2.64
CA ALA A 116 -4.93 -8.94 4.03
C ALA A 116 -4.83 -7.46 4.43
N LEU A 117 -4.17 -6.65 3.60
CA LEU A 117 -3.96 -5.22 3.85
C LEU A 117 -5.30 -4.49 3.97
N ARG A 118 -6.21 -4.66 3.01
CA ARG A 118 -7.56 -4.08 3.03
C ARG A 118 -8.30 -4.44 4.31
N ASN A 119 -8.29 -5.73 4.69
CA ASN A 119 -9.00 -6.19 5.89
C ASN A 119 -8.43 -5.57 7.17
N ILE A 120 -7.11 -5.34 7.22
CA ILE A 120 -6.45 -4.73 8.38
C ILE A 120 -6.71 -3.22 8.44
N ILE A 121 -6.71 -2.52 7.30
CA ILE A 121 -7.12 -1.11 7.20
C ILE A 121 -8.54 -0.94 7.72
N ASN A 122 -9.48 -1.73 7.21
CA ASN A 122 -10.88 -1.69 7.67
C ASN A 122 -10.98 -1.98 9.18
N ARG A 123 -10.20 -2.94 9.70
CA ARG A 123 -10.18 -3.23 11.14
C ARG A 123 -9.61 -2.07 11.95
N TYR A 124 -8.55 -1.43 11.47
CA TYR A 124 -7.94 -0.28 12.12
C TYR A 124 -8.87 0.93 12.15
N GLU A 125 -9.58 1.23 11.07
CA GLU A 125 -10.57 2.31 11.04
C GLU A 125 -11.74 2.06 12.00
N THR A 126 -12.17 0.81 12.13
CA THR A 126 -13.35 0.45 12.93
C THR A 126 -13.05 0.23 14.41
N HIS A 127 -11.90 -0.36 14.74
CA HIS A 127 -11.58 -0.80 16.11
C HIS A 127 -10.28 -0.19 16.64
N GLY A 128 -9.54 0.55 15.82
CA GLY A 128 -8.21 1.04 16.16
C GLY A 128 -7.17 -0.07 16.25
N LEU A 129 -6.14 0.17 17.07
CA LEU A 129 -5.01 -0.73 17.21
C LEU A 129 -5.38 -1.99 18.02
N GLY A 130 -5.03 -3.17 17.50
CA GLY A 130 -5.20 -4.43 18.22
C GLY A 130 -4.32 -4.56 19.46
N ARG A 131 -4.78 -5.31 20.48
CA ARG A 131 -4.08 -5.51 21.77
C ARG A 131 -2.64 -6.01 21.63
N GLU A 132 -2.41 -6.99 20.76
CA GLU A 132 -1.05 -7.53 20.54
C GLU A 132 -0.12 -6.47 19.93
N ALA A 133 -0.61 -5.74 18.92
CA ALA A 133 0.15 -4.65 18.31
C ALA A 133 0.44 -3.53 19.32
N ALA A 134 -0.52 -3.17 20.18
CA ALA A 134 -0.32 -2.21 21.26
C ALA A 134 0.78 -2.67 22.25
N GLY A 135 0.79 -3.95 22.62
CA GLY A 135 1.83 -4.52 23.48
C GLY A 135 3.22 -4.49 22.85
N LEU A 136 3.33 -4.67 21.53
CA LEU A 136 4.60 -4.56 20.82
C LEU A 136 5.14 -3.12 20.80
N ILE A 137 4.28 -2.11 20.70
CA ILE A 137 4.69 -0.70 20.69
C ILE A 137 5.25 -0.28 22.04
N ALA A 138 4.61 -0.70 23.14
CA ALA A 138 5.04 -0.36 24.49
C ALA A 138 6.48 -0.81 24.79
N ASN A 139 6.97 -1.82 24.08
CA ASN A 139 8.32 -2.36 24.21
C ASN A 139 9.24 -1.98 23.04
N SER A 140 8.87 -0.97 22.25
CA SER A 140 9.62 -0.54 21.07
C SER A 140 10.32 0.80 21.27
N PRO A 141 11.33 1.13 20.44
CA PRO A 141 11.97 2.45 20.43
C PRO A 141 11.00 3.62 20.14
N PHE A 142 9.78 3.33 19.67
CA PHE A 142 8.77 4.32 19.33
C PHE A 142 7.68 4.50 20.41
N ALA A 143 7.82 3.87 21.59
CA ALA A 143 6.79 3.87 22.63
C ALA A 143 6.34 5.29 23.05
N GLU A 144 7.30 6.18 23.34
CA GLU A 144 7.02 7.55 23.76
C GLU A 144 6.35 8.36 22.65
N ARG A 145 6.87 8.27 21.42
CA ARG A 145 6.28 8.94 20.27
C ARG A 145 4.85 8.46 20.04
N SER A 146 4.62 7.15 20.03
CA SER A 146 3.31 6.56 19.80
C SER A 146 2.28 6.93 20.88
N ALA A 147 2.71 7.19 22.11
CA ALA A 147 1.83 7.61 23.21
C ALA A 147 1.41 9.08 23.11
N ASN A 148 2.29 9.94 22.59
CA ASN A 148 2.09 11.39 22.53
C ASN A 148 1.64 11.88 21.15
N ALA A 149 1.76 11.03 20.12
CA ALA A 149 1.44 11.38 18.75
C ALA A 149 0.02 10.94 18.33
N LYS A 150 -0.65 11.80 17.56
CA LYS A 150 -1.88 11.42 16.87
C LYS A 150 -1.54 10.45 15.75
N GLN A 151 -2.22 9.30 15.71
CA GLN A 151 -2.00 8.27 14.69
C GLN A 151 -3.00 8.49 13.56
N GLU A 152 -2.53 8.94 12.41
CA GLU A 152 -3.35 9.26 11.25
C GLU A 152 -3.14 8.24 10.13
N MET A 153 -4.24 7.71 9.63
CA MET A 153 -4.23 6.82 8.48
C MET A 153 -4.95 7.50 7.32
N VAL A 154 -4.29 7.62 6.18
CA VAL A 154 -4.80 8.29 4.99
C VAL A 154 -4.92 7.27 3.86
N LEU A 155 -6.14 7.08 3.36
CA LEU A 155 -6.38 6.31 2.14
C LEU A 155 -6.58 7.29 0.98
N LEU A 156 -5.59 7.38 0.10
CA LEU A 156 -5.64 8.28 -1.05
C LEU A 156 -6.76 7.86 -2.02
N PRO A 157 -7.45 8.81 -2.68
CA PRO A 157 -8.38 8.50 -3.75
C PRO A 157 -7.72 7.72 -4.88
N ASN A 158 -8.54 6.98 -5.63
CA ASN A 158 -8.07 5.97 -6.58
C ASN A 158 -7.10 6.47 -7.65
N HIS A 159 -7.22 7.72 -8.08
CA HIS A 159 -6.40 8.25 -9.16
C HIS A 159 -4.99 8.67 -8.74
N TRP A 160 -4.71 8.82 -7.44
CA TRP A 160 -3.39 9.30 -7.01
C TRP A 160 -2.30 8.29 -7.31
N VAL A 161 -2.50 7.04 -6.85
CA VAL A 161 -1.47 5.99 -6.90
C VAL A 161 -1.81 4.91 -7.94
N TYR A 162 -3.08 4.50 -8.00
CA TYR A 162 -3.54 3.39 -8.85
C TYR A 162 -4.66 3.84 -9.79
N PRO A 163 -4.37 4.76 -10.74
CA PRO A 163 -5.37 5.21 -11.70
C PRO A 163 -5.89 4.05 -12.57
N PHE A 164 -5.07 3.03 -12.83
CA PHE A 164 -5.49 1.79 -13.50
C PHE A 164 -5.92 0.73 -12.49
N ASN A 165 -7.20 0.35 -12.53
CA ASN A 165 -7.82 -0.60 -11.61
C ASN A 165 -8.03 -1.97 -12.29
N TRP A 166 -7.89 -3.07 -11.53
CA TRP A 166 -8.09 -4.43 -12.05
C TRP A 166 -9.52 -4.72 -12.49
N ASN A 167 -10.50 -4.04 -11.90
CA ASN A 167 -11.93 -4.22 -12.21
C ASN A 167 -12.45 -3.22 -13.24
N GLU A 168 -11.58 -2.76 -14.14
CA GLU A 168 -11.95 -1.88 -15.26
C GLU A 168 -12.49 -2.66 -16.46
N SER A 169 -13.11 -1.95 -17.40
CA SER A 169 -13.64 -2.53 -18.64
C SER A 169 -12.57 -3.29 -19.44
N GLU A 170 -12.98 -4.30 -20.21
CA GLU A 170 -12.08 -5.06 -21.09
C GLU A 170 -11.35 -4.15 -22.08
N ALA A 171 -12.04 -3.12 -22.61
CA ALA A 171 -11.43 -2.15 -23.52
C ALA A 171 -10.28 -1.37 -22.87
N LEU A 172 -10.45 -0.94 -21.62
CA LEU A 172 -9.39 -0.24 -20.90
C LEU A 172 -8.26 -1.20 -20.51
N ARG A 173 -8.60 -2.42 -20.06
CA ARG A 173 -7.60 -3.46 -19.75
C ARG A 173 -6.75 -3.82 -20.97
N ALA A 174 -7.33 -3.88 -22.17
CA ALA A 174 -6.60 -4.17 -23.40
C ALA A 174 -5.48 -3.16 -23.70
N ILE A 175 -5.66 -1.89 -23.33
CA ILE A 175 -4.70 -0.81 -23.57
C ILE A 175 -3.74 -0.66 -22.38
N CYS A 176 -4.22 -0.86 -21.16
CA CYS A 176 -3.47 -0.56 -19.93
C CYS A 176 -2.74 -1.74 -19.31
N SER A 177 -3.14 -2.98 -19.59
CA SER A 177 -2.49 -4.16 -18.99
C SER A 177 -1.31 -4.56 -19.84
N VAL A 178 -0.11 -4.57 -19.26
CA VAL A 178 1.14 -4.94 -19.96
C VAL A 178 1.16 -6.41 -20.43
N GLU A 179 0.31 -7.26 -19.83
CA GLU A 179 0.05 -8.64 -20.28
C GLU A 179 -0.69 -8.73 -21.64
N GLN A 180 -1.17 -7.62 -22.19
CA GLN A 180 -1.93 -7.59 -23.44
C GLN A 180 -1.04 -7.19 -24.62
N GLU A 181 -1.21 -7.84 -25.77
CA GLU A 181 -0.48 -7.47 -27.00
C GLU A 181 -0.78 -6.04 -27.46
N SER A 182 -1.98 -5.54 -27.18
CA SER A 182 -2.43 -4.18 -27.49
C SER A 182 -1.99 -3.12 -26.48
N PHE A 183 -1.13 -3.49 -25.52
CA PHE A 183 -0.65 -2.57 -24.50
C PHE A 183 -0.06 -1.29 -25.11
N ASN A 184 -0.47 -0.15 -24.57
CA ASN A 184 0.08 1.15 -24.92
C ASN A 184 0.01 2.09 -23.72
N ALA A 185 1.15 2.30 -23.07
CA ALA A 185 1.29 3.16 -21.90
C ALA A 185 0.73 4.57 -22.13
N LYS A 186 1.09 5.20 -23.25
CA LYS A 186 0.63 6.56 -23.58
C LYS A 186 -0.89 6.64 -23.73
N SER A 187 -1.49 5.76 -24.53
CA SER A 187 -2.94 5.71 -24.70
C SER A 187 -3.65 5.41 -23.39
N CYS A 188 -3.08 4.52 -22.55
CA CYS A 188 -3.61 4.24 -21.22
C CYS A 188 -3.60 5.49 -20.33
N GLN A 189 -2.48 6.21 -20.27
CA GLN A 189 -2.34 7.43 -19.49
C GLN A 189 -3.31 8.54 -19.95
N GLU A 190 -3.49 8.69 -21.26
CA GLU A 190 -4.43 9.63 -21.87
C GLU A 190 -5.88 9.29 -21.51
N GLU A 191 -6.28 8.02 -21.66
CA GLU A 191 -7.63 7.55 -21.34
C GLU A 191 -7.95 7.68 -19.84
N LEU A 192 -6.99 7.33 -18.98
CA LEU A 192 -7.09 7.49 -17.52
C LEU A 192 -6.97 8.95 -17.07
N LYS A 193 -6.54 9.84 -17.97
CA LYS A 193 -6.34 11.28 -17.75
C LYS A 193 -5.38 11.58 -16.59
N VAL A 194 -4.34 10.75 -16.42
CA VAL A 194 -3.44 10.75 -15.25
C VAL A 194 -2.79 12.11 -14.99
N TYR A 195 -2.46 12.84 -16.06
CA TYR A 195 -1.91 14.19 -15.92
C TYR A 195 -2.96 15.18 -15.40
N SER A 196 -4.12 15.31 -16.04
CA SER A 196 -5.13 16.28 -15.59
C SER A 196 -5.73 15.95 -14.21
N ARG A 197 -5.66 14.69 -13.79
CA ARG A 197 -6.16 14.23 -12.48
C ARG A 197 -5.12 14.31 -11.36
N GLY A 198 -3.88 14.72 -11.65
CA GLY A 198 -2.85 14.86 -10.62
C GLY A 198 -2.28 13.54 -10.11
N SER A 199 -2.41 12.44 -10.85
CA SER A 199 -1.79 11.15 -10.49
C SER A 199 -0.29 11.32 -10.22
N ILE A 200 0.20 10.69 -9.15
CA ILE A 200 1.63 10.67 -8.81
C ILE A 200 2.34 9.45 -9.41
N SER A 201 1.59 8.38 -9.66
CA SER A 201 2.12 7.16 -10.25
C SER A 201 1.06 6.41 -11.05
N ILE A 202 1.53 5.44 -11.82
CA ILE A 202 0.70 4.40 -12.44
C ILE A 202 1.48 3.09 -12.43
N THR A 203 0.79 1.97 -12.32
CA THR A 203 1.32 0.63 -12.61
C THR A 203 0.42 -0.02 -13.64
N TYR A 204 1.03 -0.73 -14.59
CA TYR A 204 0.36 -1.49 -15.65
C TYR A 204 0.24 -2.98 -15.29
N TRP A 205 0.61 -3.33 -14.05
CA TRP A 205 0.54 -4.65 -13.44
C TRP A 205 1.35 -5.72 -14.20
N SER A 206 2.67 -5.52 -14.28
CA SER A 206 3.58 -6.42 -15.02
C SER A 206 3.85 -7.76 -14.36
N HIS A 207 3.62 -7.82 -13.05
CA HIS A 207 3.76 -9.03 -12.28
C HIS A 207 2.43 -9.41 -11.65
N THR A 208 1.63 -10.20 -12.37
CA THR A 208 0.51 -10.90 -11.76
C THR A 208 0.96 -12.26 -11.24
N HIS A 209 0.41 -12.71 -10.11
CA HIS A 209 0.73 -13.99 -9.47
C HIS A 209 0.42 -15.24 -10.34
N ARG A 210 0.00 -15.08 -11.60
CA ARG A 210 -0.48 -16.16 -12.47
C ARG A 210 0.61 -16.84 -13.31
N GLY A 211 1.84 -16.32 -13.35
CA GLY A 211 2.99 -17.00 -13.96
C GLY A 211 2.85 -17.39 -15.44
N LYS A 212 1.83 -16.88 -16.14
CA LYS A 212 1.56 -17.12 -17.56
C LYS A 212 0.91 -15.87 -18.16
N GLY A 213 1.72 -15.06 -18.84
CA GLY A 213 1.27 -13.80 -19.47
C GLY A 213 2.37 -12.76 -19.64
N VAL A 214 3.62 -13.19 -19.65
CA VAL A 214 4.78 -12.29 -19.72
C VAL A 214 5.03 -12.00 -21.21
N ASP A 215 4.56 -10.85 -21.70
CA ASP A 215 5.16 -10.27 -22.90
C ASP A 215 6.44 -9.57 -22.47
N GLU A 216 7.58 -10.27 -22.63
CA GLU A 216 8.90 -9.79 -22.24
C GLU A 216 9.21 -8.41 -22.86
N LYS A 217 8.71 -8.12 -24.06
CA LYS A 217 8.93 -6.84 -24.74
C LYS A 217 8.17 -5.72 -24.06
N ASN A 218 6.92 -5.97 -23.66
CA ASN A 218 6.13 -4.95 -22.97
C ASN A 218 6.75 -4.64 -21.60
N ILE A 219 7.30 -5.64 -20.90
CA ILE A 219 7.99 -5.43 -19.62
C ILE A 219 9.26 -4.59 -19.80
N GLU A 220 10.06 -4.85 -20.84
CA GLU A 220 11.24 -4.04 -21.15
C GLU A 220 10.87 -2.57 -21.37
N ILE A 221 9.76 -2.29 -22.07
CA ILE A 221 9.29 -0.92 -22.31
C ILE A 221 9.01 -0.17 -21.00
N VAL A 222 8.33 -0.80 -20.04
CA VAL A 222 8.00 -0.14 -18.76
C VAL A 222 9.19 -0.15 -17.78
N SER A 223 10.18 -1.03 -17.97
CA SER A 223 11.35 -1.15 -17.07
C SER A 223 12.50 -0.20 -17.42
N HIS A 224 12.43 0.51 -18.55
CA HIS A 224 13.51 1.35 -19.09
C HIS A 224 13.19 2.86 -19.19
N GLU A 225 12.01 3.30 -18.73
CA GLU A 225 11.66 4.72 -18.57
C GLU A 225 11.94 5.22 -17.14
#